data_AF-A0A537UHF1-F1
#
_entry.id   AF-A0A537UHF1-F1
#
_cell.length_a   1.000
_cell.length_b   1.000
_cell.length_c   1.000
_cell.angle_alpha   90.00
_cell.angle_beta   90.00
_cell.angle_gamma   90.00
#
_symmetry.space_group_name_H-M   'P 1'
#
loop_
_entity.id
_entity.type
_entity.pdbx_description
1 polymer ?
#
loop_
_entity_poly.entity_id
_entity_poly.type
_entity_poly.pdbx_seq_one_letter_code
_entity_poly.pdbx_strand_id
1 'polypeptide(L)' 'MLNEVYNSRILELAGNIPRLGRLDNPDATATALSKLCGSTVTIDLKMD' A
#
# COMPACT_ATOMS: atom_id res chain seq x y z
N MET A 1 -3.20 21.00 12.47
CA MET A 1 -3.23 19.60 12.96
C MET A 1 -4.05 18.64 12.08
N LEU A 2 -5.39 18.65 12.05
CA LEU A 2 -6.13 17.67 11.22
C LEU A 2 -5.81 17.82 9.71
N ASN A 3 -5.77 19.07 9.24
CA ASN A 3 -5.40 19.40 7.86
C ASN A 3 -3.90 19.16 7.57
N GLU A 4 -3.06 18.99 8.59
CA GLU A 4 -1.65 18.61 8.38
C GLU A 4 -1.53 17.10 8.15
N VAL A 5 -2.31 16.29 8.86
CA VAL A 5 -2.33 14.82 8.70
C VAL A 5 -3.13 14.41 7.45
N TYR A 6 -4.30 15.01 7.21
CA TYR A 6 -5.14 14.78 6.02
C TYR A 6 -4.99 15.92 5.01
N ASN A 7 -3.74 16.32 4.76
CA ASN A 7 -3.45 17.33 3.75
C ASN A 7 -3.74 16.79 2.33
N SER A 8 -3.87 17.70 1.37
CA SER A 8 -4.21 17.39 -0.02
C SER A 8 -3.29 16.35 -0.66
N ARG A 9 -1.99 16.37 -0.34
CA ARG A 9 -1.02 15.43 -0.90
C ARG A 9 -1.25 14.01 -0.41
N ILE A 10 -1.59 13.81 0.87
CA ILE A 10 -1.91 12.48 1.42
C ILE A 10 -3.20 11.94 0.79
N LEU A 11 -4.22 12.80 0.65
CA LEU A 11 -5.48 12.41 0.02
C LEU A 11 -5.30 12.05 -1.46
N GLU A 12 -4.45 12.78 -2.18
CA GLU A 12 -4.10 12.49 -3.57
C GLU A 12 -3.41 11.13 -3.73
N LEU A 13 -2.44 10.81 -2.88
CA LEU A 13 -1.74 9.53 -2.86
C LEU A 13 -2.68 8.36 -2.54
N ALA A 14 -3.59 8.55 -1.58
CA ALA A 14 -4.58 7.53 -1.22
C ALA A 14 -5.62 7.30 -2.32
N GLY A 15 -6.00 8.35 -3.07
CA GLY A 15 -6.94 8.24 -4.19
C GLY A 15 -6.34 7.64 -5.47
N ASN A 16 -5.02 7.73 -5.64
CA ASN A 16 -4.34 7.33 -6.88
C ASN A 16 -3.22 6.30 -6.62
N ILE A 17 -3.55 5.22 -5.91
CA ILE A 17 -2.56 4.18 -5.58
C ILE A 17 -2.08 3.50 -6.87
N PRO A 18 -0.78 3.57 -7.21
CA PRO A 18 -0.25 2.94 -8.40
C PRO A 18 -0.08 1.43 -8.20
N ARG A 19 -0.02 0.68 -9.32
CA ARG A 19 0.31 -0.76 -9.35
C ARG A 19 -0.58 -1.63 -8.46
N LEU A 20 -1.86 -1.29 -8.35
CA LEU A 20 -2.85 -2.13 -7.69
C LEU A 20 -2.99 -3.47 -8.42
N GLY A 21 -3.10 -4.55 -7.66
CA GLY A 21 -3.22 -5.90 -8.17
C GLY A 21 -2.10 -6.81 -7.68
N ARG A 22 -2.02 -8.00 -8.28
CA ARG A 22 -0.94 -8.97 -8.07
C ARG A 22 -0.08 -9.00 -9.33
N LEU A 23 1.20 -9.30 -9.19
CA LEU A 23 2.05 -9.59 -10.35
C LEU A 23 1.75 -11.01 -10.84
N ASP A 24 1.88 -11.27 -12.15
CA ASP A 24 1.64 -12.60 -12.71
C ASP A 24 2.73 -13.61 -12.31
N ASN A 25 4.00 -13.17 -12.25
CA ASN A 25 5.15 -14.02 -11.96
C ASN A 25 6.12 -13.33 -10.96
N PRO A 26 5.68 -13.05 -9.72
CA PRO A 26 6.55 -12.45 -8.70
C PRO A 26 7.63 -13.44 -8.27
N ASP A 27 8.79 -12.91 -7.90
CA ASP A 27 9.85 -13.73 -7.29
C ASP A 27 9.59 -13.91 -5.79
N ALA A 28 8.92 -12.95 -5.15
CA ALA A 28 8.49 -13.04 -3.77
C ALA A 28 7.12 -12.37 -3.54
N THR A 29 6.36 -12.93 -2.61
CA THR A 29 5.14 -12.32 -2.06
C THR A 29 5.23 -12.27 -0.54
N ALA A 30 4.83 -11.15 0.07
CA ALA A 30 4.71 -11.02 1.51
C ALA A 30 3.39 -10.34 1.90
N THR A 31 2.76 -10.79 2.99
CA THR A 31 1.57 -10.16 3.56
C THR A 31 1.85 -9.74 5.00
N ALA A 32 1.45 -8.52 5.37
CA ALA A 32 1.54 -7.99 6.72
C ALA A 32 0.17 -7.51 7.21
N LEU A 33 -0.15 -7.82 8.47
CA LEU A 33 -1.34 -7.37 9.18
C LEU A 33 -0.91 -6.48 10.36
N SER A 34 -1.41 -5.25 10.40
CA SER A 34 -1.33 -4.40 11.58
C SER A 34 -2.44 -4.78 12.56
N LYS A 35 -2.08 -5.47 13.64
CA LYS A 35 -3.04 -5.97 14.64
C LYS A 35 -3.84 -4.86 15.33
N LEU A 36 -3.27 -3.65 15.45
CA LEU A 36 -3.89 -2.55 16.17
C LEU A 36 -5.04 -1.89 15.39
N CYS A 37 -4.88 -1.72 14.08
CA CYS A 37 -5.86 -1.05 13.23
C CYS A 37 -6.56 -1.96 12.22
N GLY A 38 -6.15 -3.23 12.11
CA GLY A 38 -6.72 -4.21 11.17
C GLY A 38 -6.25 -4.06 9.72
N SER A 39 -5.44 -3.04 9.39
CA SER A 39 -4.93 -2.85 8.04
C SER A 39 -4.08 -4.04 7.60
N THR A 40 -4.35 -4.55 6.39
CA THR A 40 -3.61 -5.66 5.78
C THR A 40 -3.06 -5.24 4.43
N VAL A 41 -1.78 -5.53 4.17
CA VAL A 41 -1.11 -5.22 2.90
C VAL A 41 -0.41 -6.47 2.39
N THR A 42 -0.65 -6.81 1.13
CA THR A 42 0.08 -7.86 0.40
C THR A 42 0.91 -7.19 -0.67
N ILE A 43 2.19 -7.55 -0.74
CA ILE A 43 3.17 -7.01 -1.69
C ILE A 43 3.72 -8.16 -2.51
N ASP A 44 3.70 -7.99 -3.83
CA ASP A 44 4.44 -8.80 -4.78
C ASP A 44 5.69 -8.05 -5.23
N LEU A 45 6.83 -8.76 -5.30
CA LEU A 45 8.11 -8.21 -5.73
C LEU A 45 8.71 -9.08 -6.83
N LYS A 46 9.22 -8.41 -7.88
CA LYS A 46 10.08 -8.98 -8.91
C LYS A 46 11.45 -8.31 -8.79
N MET A 47 12.52 -9.08 -8.80
CA MET A 47 13.89 -8.57 -8.81
C MET A 47 14.64 -9.13 -10.02
N ASP A 48 15.64 -8.38 -10.48
CA ASP A 48 16.54 -8.79 -11.57
C ASP A 48 17.74 -9.57 -11.04
#